data_AF-A0A932MKU5-F1
#
_entry.id   AF-A0A932MKU5-F1
#
_cell.length_a   1.000
_cell.length_b   1.000
_cell.length_c   1.000
_cell.angle_alpha   90.00
_cell.angle_beta   90.00
_cell.angle_gamma   90.00
#
_symmetry.space_group_name_H-M   'P 1'
#
loop_
_entity.id
_entity.type
_entity.pdbx_description
1 polymer ?
#
loop_
_entity_poly.entity_id
_entity_poly.type
_entity_poly.pdbx_seq_one_letter_code
_entity_poly.pdbx_strand_id
1 'polypeptide(L)'
;MTSEEVDQELQTLEETAAQDLSTLIRELYNWSPEQFKTYIVEPYIRERKLNASVQQDPELQAQARAKLEAVKERINNGEDFATLAEETSEDSSASLGGDLGFFGKGQMVQSFEDAAFTLNPGDVSDIVQTEFGFHLIKVEEIKVGEGPDGTDLIRARHILIRPVVFEEWLTAQESSVRTWKFLKLPPLPGV
;
A
#
# COMPACT_ATOMS: atom_id res chain seq x y z
N MET A 1 11.22 -12.75 -12.06
CA MET A 1 11.65 -11.62 -12.92
C MET A 1 12.21 -12.23 -14.19
N THR A 2 11.67 -11.88 -15.35
CA THR A 2 12.19 -12.32 -16.66
C THR A 2 13.14 -11.26 -17.22
N SER A 3 13.98 -11.62 -18.19
CA SER A 3 14.82 -10.64 -18.91
C SER A 3 13.97 -9.62 -19.67
N GLU A 4 12.85 -10.09 -20.24
CA GLU A 4 11.91 -9.26 -20.99
C GLU A 4 11.27 -8.16 -20.13
N GLU A 5 10.95 -8.45 -18.86
CA GLU A 5 10.43 -7.44 -17.91
C GLU A 5 11.47 -6.35 -17.63
N VAL A 6 12.75 -6.70 -17.55
CA VAL A 6 13.84 -5.74 -17.33
C VAL A 6 14.06 -4.87 -18.57
N ASP A 7 13.98 -5.47 -19.75
CA ASP A 7 14.16 -4.76 -21.02
C ASP A 7 12.99 -3.79 -21.28
N GLN A 8 11.76 -4.17 -20.95
CA GLN A 8 10.58 -3.28 -21.05
C GLN A 8 10.67 -2.08 -20.10
N GLU A 9 11.14 -2.27 -18.86
CA GLU A 9 11.34 -1.19 -17.91
C GLU A 9 12.42 -0.22 -18.40
N LEU A 10 13.54 -0.74 -18.92
CA LEU A 10 14.59 0.08 -19.52
C LEU A 10 14.08 0.89 -20.71
N GLN A 11 13.30 0.27 -21.60
CA GLN A 11 12.69 0.98 -22.73
C GLN A 11 11.77 2.11 -22.26
N THR A 12 10.96 1.86 -21.22
CA THR A 12 10.08 2.88 -20.64
C THR A 12 10.89 4.05 -20.06
N LEU A 13 12.01 3.77 -19.39
CA LEU A 13 12.92 4.79 -18.88
C LEU A 13 13.58 5.59 -20.00
N GLU A 14 13.97 4.94 -21.10
CA GLU A 14 14.53 5.62 -22.28
C GLU A 14 13.50 6.53 -22.97
N GLU A 15 12.26 6.07 -23.11
CA GLU A 15 11.17 6.85 -23.73
C GLU A 15 10.74 8.05 -22.87
N THR A 16 10.85 7.95 -21.54
CA THR A 16 10.47 9.02 -20.61
C THR A 16 11.62 9.97 -20.28
N ALA A 17 12.86 9.59 -20.57
CA ALA A 17 14.03 10.42 -20.31
C ALA A 17 14.07 11.64 -21.25
N ALA A 18 14.19 12.83 -20.65
CA ALA A 18 14.34 14.08 -21.41
C ALA A 18 15.69 14.18 -22.15
N GLN A 19 16.64 13.32 -21.81
CA GLN A 19 17.96 13.20 -22.40
C GLN A 19 18.27 11.73 -22.65
N ASP A 20 19.25 11.47 -23.51
CA ASP A 20 19.74 10.12 -23.75
C ASP A 20 20.15 9.45 -22.42
N LEU A 21 19.45 8.36 -22.08
CA LEU A 21 19.61 7.67 -20.80
C LEU A 21 21.05 7.18 -20.60
N SER A 22 21.70 6.71 -21.68
CA SER A 22 23.08 6.22 -21.63
C SER A 22 24.08 7.32 -21.27
N THR A 23 23.86 8.53 -21.79
CA THR A 23 24.66 9.71 -21.49
C THR A 23 24.46 10.12 -20.03
N LEU A 24 23.21 10.18 -19.57
CA LEU A 24 22.88 10.54 -18.18
C LEU A 24 23.49 9.56 -17.17
N ILE A 25 23.36 8.25 -17.42
CA ILE A 25 23.93 7.19 -16.56
C ILE A 25 25.45 7.39 -16.42
N ARG A 26 26.11 7.65 -17.55
CA ARG A 26 27.57 7.86 -17.56
C ARG A 26 27.97 9.13 -16.81
N GLU A 27 27.24 10.22 -16.98
CA GLU A 27 27.57 11.50 -16.35
C GLU A 27 27.31 11.50 -14.84
N LEU A 28 26.19 10.92 -14.39
CA LEU A 28 25.81 10.93 -12.98
C LEU A 28 26.51 9.85 -12.15
N TYR A 29 26.66 8.64 -12.71
CA TYR A 29 27.11 7.47 -11.95
C TYR A 29 28.43 6.90 -12.44
N ASN A 30 28.95 7.36 -13.59
CA ASN A 30 30.12 6.79 -14.26
C ASN A 30 29.97 5.27 -14.50
N TRP A 31 28.75 4.84 -14.81
CA TRP A 31 28.39 3.46 -15.10
C TRP A 31 28.10 3.24 -16.59
N SER A 32 28.21 1.99 -17.03
CA SER A 32 27.65 1.57 -18.31
C SER A 32 26.14 1.31 -18.19
N PRO A 33 25.40 1.30 -19.32
CA PRO A 33 24.00 0.89 -19.32
C PRO A 33 23.77 -0.50 -18.71
N GLU A 34 24.67 -1.45 -18.95
CA GLU A 34 24.59 -2.79 -18.33
C GLU A 34 24.79 -2.75 -16.81
N GLN A 35 25.72 -1.92 -16.31
CA GLN A 35 25.90 -1.75 -14.87
C GLN A 35 24.66 -1.10 -14.23
N PHE A 36 24.05 -0.12 -14.90
CA PHE A 36 22.80 0.49 -14.43
C PHE A 36 21.64 -0.51 -14.42
N LYS A 37 21.52 -1.33 -15.46
CA LYS A 37 20.57 -2.44 -15.52
C LYS A 37 20.72 -3.38 -14.33
N THR A 38 21.94 -3.86 -14.08
CA THR A 38 22.20 -4.82 -12.99
C THR A 38 22.08 -4.21 -11.59
N TYR A 39 22.52 -2.95 -11.39
CA TYR A 39 22.63 -2.37 -10.06
C TYR A 39 21.40 -1.55 -9.64
N ILE A 40 20.60 -1.08 -10.59
CA ILE A 40 19.42 -0.26 -10.30
C ILE A 40 18.13 -0.94 -10.78
N VAL A 41 18.04 -1.24 -12.07
CA VAL A 41 16.76 -1.67 -12.68
C VAL A 41 16.36 -3.06 -12.19
N GLU A 42 17.27 -4.03 -12.20
CA GLU A 42 16.97 -5.38 -11.71
C GLU A 42 16.56 -5.41 -10.23
N PRO A 43 17.30 -4.80 -9.28
CA PRO A 43 16.87 -4.71 -7.89
C PRO A 43 15.51 -4.05 -7.73
N TYR A 44 15.27 -2.92 -8.42
CA TYR A 44 13.99 -2.21 -8.38
C TYR A 44 12.81 -3.10 -8.81
N ILE A 45 12.96 -3.83 -9.92
CA ILE A 45 11.90 -4.74 -10.39
C ILE A 45 11.69 -5.89 -9.40
N ARG A 46 12.77 -6.47 -8.84
CA ARG A 46 12.66 -7.53 -7.84
C ARG A 46 11.91 -7.05 -6.61
N GLU A 47 12.27 -5.89 -6.08
CA GLU A 47 11.62 -5.26 -4.94
C GLU A 47 10.13 -5.02 -5.23
N ARG A 48 9.80 -4.39 -6.36
CA ARG A 48 8.40 -4.15 -6.78
C ARG A 48 7.60 -5.45 -6.86
N LYS A 49 8.16 -6.50 -7.48
CA LYS A 49 7.48 -7.80 -7.60
C LYS A 49 7.33 -8.49 -6.26
N LEU A 50 8.31 -8.37 -5.39
CA LEU A 50 8.26 -8.93 -4.04
C LEU A 50 7.20 -8.22 -3.21
N ASN A 51 7.16 -6.89 -3.25
CA ASN A 51 6.10 -6.08 -2.62
C ASN A 51 4.70 -6.51 -3.09
N ALA A 52 4.51 -6.66 -4.40
CA ALA A 52 3.24 -7.13 -4.96
C ALA A 52 2.90 -8.57 -4.51
N SER A 53 3.90 -9.45 -4.44
CA SER A 53 3.70 -10.85 -4.02
C SER A 53 3.33 -10.93 -2.54
N VAL A 54 4.00 -10.15 -1.68
CA VAL A 54 3.70 -10.06 -0.25
C VAL A 54 2.30 -9.47 -0.04
N GLN A 55 1.94 -8.42 -0.78
CA GLN A 55 0.58 -7.88 -0.71
C GLN A 55 -0.47 -8.91 -1.12
N GLN A 56 -0.21 -9.76 -2.11
CA GLN A 56 -1.16 -10.78 -2.58
C GLN A 56 -1.09 -12.10 -1.80
N ASP A 57 -0.21 -12.20 -0.79
CA ASP A 57 -0.05 -13.42 -0.02
C ASP A 57 -1.34 -13.76 0.73
N PRO A 58 -1.93 -14.97 0.54
CA PRO A 58 -3.21 -15.32 1.13
C PRO A 58 -3.21 -15.32 2.67
N GLU A 59 -2.08 -15.66 3.30
CA GLU A 59 -1.97 -15.69 4.75
C GLU A 59 -1.93 -14.27 5.31
N LEU A 60 -1.13 -13.39 4.71
CA LEU A 60 -1.06 -11.99 5.12
C LEU A 60 -2.39 -11.25 4.90
N GLN A 61 -3.07 -11.54 3.79
CA GLN A 61 -4.43 -11.06 3.52
C GLN A 61 -5.42 -11.54 4.58
N ALA A 62 -5.38 -12.82 4.95
CA ALA A 62 -6.24 -13.36 6.00
C ALA A 62 -5.96 -12.72 7.37
N GLN A 63 -4.68 -12.47 7.70
CA GLN A 63 -4.30 -11.80 8.95
C GLN A 63 -4.83 -10.36 9.01
N ALA A 64 -4.66 -9.57 7.94
CA ALA A 64 -5.20 -8.21 7.87
C ALA A 64 -6.72 -8.19 7.98
N ARG A 65 -7.41 -9.10 7.27
CA ARG A 65 -8.86 -9.27 7.38
C ARG A 65 -9.29 -9.63 8.79
N ALA A 66 -8.60 -10.55 9.46
CA ALA A 66 -8.91 -10.97 10.83
C ALA A 66 -8.73 -9.83 11.84
N LYS A 67 -7.70 -8.98 11.67
CA LYS A 67 -7.54 -7.76 12.48
C LYS A 67 -8.75 -6.84 12.33
N LEU A 68 -9.21 -6.63 11.11
CA LEU A 68 -10.36 -5.76 10.84
C LEU A 68 -11.68 -6.38 11.32
N GLU A 69 -11.83 -7.70 11.27
CA GLU A 69 -12.96 -8.41 11.88
C GLU A 69 -13.03 -8.17 13.40
N ALA A 70 -11.90 -8.20 14.09
CA ALA A 70 -11.85 -7.88 15.52
C ALA A 70 -12.25 -6.42 15.80
N VAL A 71 -11.84 -5.47 14.94
CA VAL A 71 -12.29 -4.07 15.03
C VAL A 71 -13.81 -3.96 14.80
N LYS A 72 -14.35 -4.69 13.81
CA LYS A 72 -15.80 -4.71 13.56
C LYS A 72 -16.58 -5.24 14.77
N GLU A 73 -16.07 -6.27 15.44
CA GLU A 73 -16.68 -6.81 16.65
C GLU A 73 -16.73 -5.77 17.77
N ARG A 74 -15.64 -5.01 17.97
CA ARG A 74 -15.58 -3.89 18.93
C ARG A 74 -16.63 -2.82 18.62
N ILE A 75 -16.76 -2.43 17.35
CA ILE A 75 -17.81 -1.49 16.89
C ILE A 75 -19.21 -2.03 17.21
N ASN A 76 -19.47 -3.31 16.92
CA ASN A 76 -20.76 -3.94 17.21
C ASN A 76 -21.07 -4.02 18.71
N ASN A 77 -20.03 -4.07 19.55
CA ASN A 77 -20.14 -4.02 21.01
C ASN A 77 -20.32 -2.59 21.55
N GLY A 78 -20.40 -1.58 20.67
CA GLY A 78 -20.71 -0.20 21.00
C GLY A 78 -19.49 0.71 21.21
N GLU A 79 -18.28 0.26 20.89
CA GLU A 79 -17.12 1.15 20.87
C GLU A 79 -17.24 2.20 19.76
N ASP A 80 -16.71 3.39 20.02
CA ASP A 80 -16.80 4.51 19.10
C ASP A 80 -15.91 4.29 17.85
N PHE A 81 -16.49 4.49 16.67
CA PHE A 81 -15.82 4.26 15.40
C PHE A 81 -14.61 5.18 15.20
N ALA A 82 -14.75 6.47 15.55
CA ALA A 82 -13.68 7.44 15.35
C ALA A 82 -12.47 7.11 16.25
N THR A 83 -12.73 6.72 17.49
CA THR A 83 -11.70 6.25 18.43
C THR A 83 -10.96 5.02 17.88
N LEU A 84 -11.70 4.03 17.36
CA LEU A 84 -11.09 2.85 16.76
C LEU A 84 -10.31 3.16 15.48
N ALA A 85 -10.75 4.13 14.70
CA ALA A 85 -10.04 4.61 13.53
C ALA A 85 -8.71 5.27 13.92
N GLU A 86 -8.69 6.12 14.94
CA GLU A 86 -7.45 6.71 15.49
C GLU A 86 -6.48 5.65 16.03
N GLU A 87 -7.01 4.60 16.65
CA GLU A 87 -6.22 3.52 17.26
C GLU A 87 -5.62 2.57 16.22
N THR A 88 -6.38 2.20 15.18
CA THR A 88 -6.07 1.02 14.36
C THR A 88 -5.94 1.28 12.87
N SER A 89 -6.43 2.41 12.36
CA SER A 89 -6.40 2.68 10.92
C SER A 89 -5.00 3.05 10.46
N GLU A 90 -4.59 2.49 9.33
CA GLU A 90 -3.31 2.75 8.65
C GLU A 90 -3.44 3.79 7.54
N ASP A 91 -4.60 4.46 7.45
CA ASP A 91 -4.81 5.60 6.57
C ASP A 91 -4.43 6.93 7.23
N SER A 92 -4.07 7.92 6.42
CA SER A 92 -3.75 9.28 6.90
C SER A 92 -4.91 9.97 7.64
N SER A 93 -6.16 9.64 7.31
CA SER A 93 -7.35 10.16 8.01
C SER A 93 -7.54 9.56 9.41
N ALA A 94 -6.74 8.56 9.82
CA ALA A 94 -6.81 7.93 11.15
C ALA A 94 -6.82 8.99 12.26
N SER A 95 -5.92 9.97 12.20
CA SER A 95 -5.80 11.08 13.17
C SER A 95 -7.02 12.01 13.24
N LEU A 96 -7.95 11.90 12.29
CA LEU A 96 -9.22 12.64 12.25
C LEU A 96 -10.41 11.70 12.50
N GLY A 97 -10.17 10.56 13.17
CA GLY A 97 -11.17 9.52 13.38
C GLY A 97 -11.66 8.89 12.09
N GLY A 98 -10.80 8.81 11.07
CA GLY A 98 -11.10 8.23 9.76
C GLY A 98 -11.95 9.11 8.85
N ASP A 99 -12.18 10.39 9.18
CA ASP A 99 -13.06 11.29 8.40
C ASP A 99 -12.50 11.57 7.01
N LEU A 100 -13.30 11.26 5.97
CA LEU A 100 -12.96 11.51 4.57
C LEU A 100 -13.63 12.79 4.03
N GLY A 101 -14.46 13.45 4.83
CA GLY A 101 -15.30 14.55 4.37
C GLY A 101 -16.36 14.09 3.37
N PHE A 102 -16.93 15.05 2.63
CA PHE A 102 -17.92 14.76 1.59
C PHE A 102 -17.25 14.37 0.28
N PHE A 103 -17.71 13.28 -0.32
CA PHE A 103 -17.33 12.85 -1.65
C PHE A 103 -18.54 12.42 -2.48
N GLY A 104 -18.45 12.64 -3.78
CA GLY A 104 -19.40 12.18 -4.79
C GLY A 104 -18.88 10.96 -5.54
N LYS A 105 -19.67 10.50 -6.52
CA LYS A 105 -19.29 9.37 -7.37
C LYS A 105 -18.04 9.66 -8.21
N GLY A 106 -17.22 8.64 -8.43
CA GLY A 106 -15.96 8.69 -9.16
C GLY A 106 -14.79 9.30 -8.38
N GLN A 107 -14.97 9.64 -7.10
CA GLN A 107 -13.90 10.20 -6.26
C GLN A 107 -13.19 9.15 -5.40
N MET A 108 -13.80 7.98 -5.23
CA MET A 108 -13.23 6.85 -4.50
C MET A 108 -13.05 5.65 -5.44
N VAL A 109 -12.23 4.67 -5.04
CA VAL A 109 -12.12 3.40 -5.78
C VAL A 109 -13.45 2.67 -5.78
N GLN A 110 -13.77 1.99 -6.88
CA GLN A 110 -15.10 1.45 -7.16
C GLN A 110 -15.68 0.61 -6.01
N SER A 111 -14.91 -0.33 -5.44
CA SER A 111 -15.42 -1.19 -4.38
C SER A 111 -15.72 -0.46 -3.07
N PHE A 112 -14.96 0.60 -2.76
CA PHE A 112 -15.24 1.48 -1.62
C PHE A 112 -16.51 2.29 -1.87
N GLU A 113 -16.61 2.89 -3.06
CA GLU A 113 -17.76 3.68 -3.46
C GLU A 113 -19.05 2.87 -3.43
N ASP A 114 -19.07 1.70 -4.08
CA ASP A 114 -20.23 0.83 -4.16
C ASP A 114 -20.74 0.47 -2.76
N ALA A 115 -19.84 0.18 -1.82
CA ALA A 115 -20.21 -0.09 -0.45
C ALA A 115 -20.77 1.16 0.24
N ALA A 116 -20.05 2.30 0.18
CA ALA A 116 -20.46 3.53 0.84
C ALA A 116 -21.84 4.04 0.38
N PHE A 117 -22.10 4.00 -0.94
CA PHE A 117 -23.36 4.47 -1.51
C PHE A 117 -24.55 3.53 -1.28
N THR A 118 -24.34 2.35 -0.70
CA THR A 118 -25.42 1.44 -0.30
C THR A 118 -25.84 1.56 1.16
N LEU A 119 -25.04 2.27 1.98
CA LEU A 119 -25.28 2.44 3.40
C LEU A 119 -26.21 3.62 3.69
N ASN A 120 -26.97 3.52 4.78
CA ASN A 120 -27.69 4.67 5.33
C ASN A 120 -26.80 5.43 6.33
N PRO A 121 -27.12 6.70 6.63
CA PRO A 121 -26.47 7.42 7.71
C PRO A 121 -26.53 6.66 9.04
N GLY A 122 -25.36 6.44 9.65
CA GLY A 122 -25.17 5.68 10.88
C GLY A 122 -24.74 4.23 10.65
N ASP A 123 -24.97 3.67 9.45
CA ASP A 123 -24.63 2.28 9.16
C ASP A 123 -23.12 2.09 8.99
N VAL A 124 -22.66 0.88 9.34
CA VAL A 124 -21.29 0.41 9.14
C VAL A 124 -21.30 -0.73 8.13
N SER A 125 -20.37 -0.69 7.16
CA SER A 125 -20.27 -1.69 6.10
C SER A 125 -19.86 -3.08 6.61
N ASP A 126 -20.01 -4.07 5.73
CA ASP A 126 -19.15 -5.25 5.76
C ASP A 126 -17.69 -4.90 5.43
N ILE A 127 -16.78 -5.86 5.59
CA ILE A 127 -15.38 -5.66 5.22
C ILE A 127 -15.29 -5.53 3.70
N VAL A 128 -14.82 -4.37 3.26
CA VAL A 128 -14.64 -4.04 1.85
C VAL A 128 -13.17 -4.21 1.48
N GLN A 129 -12.87 -4.99 0.45
CA GLN A 129 -11.52 -5.14 -0.07
C GLN A 129 -11.30 -4.18 -1.25
N THR A 130 -10.16 -3.51 -1.25
CA THR A 130 -9.68 -2.62 -2.33
C THR A 130 -8.23 -2.95 -2.64
N GLU A 131 -7.64 -2.27 -3.63
CA GLU A 131 -6.19 -2.33 -3.89
C GLU A 131 -5.33 -1.81 -2.72
N PHE A 132 -5.90 -0.99 -1.82
CA PHE A 132 -5.19 -0.44 -0.67
C PHE A 132 -5.22 -1.34 0.58
N GLY A 133 -6.08 -2.37 0.60
CA GLY A 133 -6.32 -3.21 1.78
C GLY A 133 -7.79 -3.39 2.10
N PHE A 134 -8.08 -3.65 3.37
CA PHE A 134 -9.42 -3.91 3.88
C PHE A 134 -9.97 -2.70 4.63
N HIS A 135 -11.25 -2.41 4.39
CA HIS A 135 -11.93 -1.22 4.89
C HIS A 135 -13.19 -1.58 5.67
N LEU A 136 -13.41 -0.87 6.77
CA LEU A 136 -14.75 -0.67 7.33
C LEU A 136 -15.15 0.76 7.05
N ILE A 137 -16.38 0.96 6.59
CA ILE A 137 -16.89 2.26 6.17
C ILE A 137 -18.10 2.58 7.05
N LYS A 138 -18.16 3.79 7.59
CA LYS A 138 -19.33 4.32 8.29
C LYS A 138 -19.83 5.57 7.60
N VAL A 139 -21.06 5.55 7.10
CA VAL A 139 -21.67 6.75 6.52
C VAL A 139 -22.23 7.62 7.63
N GLU A 140 -21.89 8.90 7.63
CA GLU A 140 -22.37 9.87 8.63
C GLU A 140 -23.54 10.69 8.10
N GLU A 141 -23.48 11.08 6.83
CA GLU A 141 -24.43 12.00 6.22
C GLU A 141 -24.51 11.77 4.70
N ILE A 142 -25.71 11.94 4.15
CA ILE A 142 -25.96 11.94 2.70
C ILE A 142 -26.65 13.26 2.35
N LYS A 143 -26.07 14.01 1.41
CA LYS A 143 -26.64 15.22 0.83
C LYS A 143 -27.13 14.93 -0.56
N VAL A 144 -28.45 14.88 -0.72
CA VAL A 144 -29.10 14.48 -1.97
C VAL A 144 -29.07 15.64 -2.96
N GLY A 145 -28.49 15.39 -4.14
CA GLY A 145 -28.46 16.37 -5.23
C GLY A 145 -27.65 17.65 -4.99
N GLU A 146 -26.80 17.69 -3.95
CA GLU A 146 -25.97 18.86 -3.63
C GLU A 146 -24.58 18.84 -4.29
N GLY A 147 -24.27 17.79 -5.07
CA GLY A 147 -23.04 17.69 -5.85
C GLY A 147 -23.01 18.65 -7.05
N PRO A 148 -21.83 18.92 -7.64
CA PRO A 148 -21.67 19.85 -8.76
C PRO A 148 -22.61 19.60 -9.95
N ASP A 149 -22.91 18.33 -10.23
CA ASP A 149 -23.78 17.90 -11.33
C ASP A 149 -25.18 17.45 -10.85
N GLY A 150 -25.58 17.86 -9.64
CA GLY A 150 -26.81 17.39 -8.99
C GLY A 150 -26.73 15.94 -8.51
N THR A 151 -25.51 15.42 -8.29
CA THR A 151 -25.27 14.10 -7.72
C THR A 151 -25.34 14.13 -6.20
N ASP A 152 -25.54 12.98 -5.57
CA ASP A 152 -25.47 12.86 -4.12
C ASP A 152 -24.02 12.99 -3.63
N LEU A 153 -23.84 13.58 -2.45
CA LEU A 153 -22.58 13.62 -1.72
C LEU A 153 -22.71 12.81 -0.43
N ILE A 154 -21.74 11.96 -0.15
CA ILE A 154 -21.66 11.14 1.05
C ILE A 154 -20.53 11.64 1.92
N ARG A 155 -20.81 11.83 3.20
CA ARG A 155 -19.76 11.95 4.23
C ARG A 155 -19.59 10.62 4.92
N ALA A 156 -18.36 10.11 4.93
CA ALA A 156 -18.06 8.85 5.58
C ALA A 156 -16.77 8.92 6.39
N ARG A 157 -16.67 8.00 7.35
CA ARG A 157 -15.44 7.62 8.02
C ARG A 157 -15.01 6.24 7.55
N HIS A 158 -13.72 5.95 7.62
CA HIS A 158 -13.22 4.60 7.38
C HIS A 158 -12.09 4.17 8.30
N ILE A 159 -11.95 2.86 8.44
CA ILE A 159 -10.80 2.20 9.06
C ILE A 159 -10.15 1.34 7.98
N LEU A 160 -8.89 1.61 7.67
CA LEU A 160 -8.10 0.86 6.71
C LEU A 160 -7.08 0.00 7.46
N ILE A 161 -7.06 -1.31 7.17
CA ILE A 161 -5.97 -2.20 7.53
C ILE A 161 -5.38 -2.80 6.26
N ARG A 162 -4.08 -2.59 6.08
CA ARG A 162 -3.29 -3.10 4.97
C ARG A 162 -2.72 -4.48 5.32
N PRO A 163 -2.53 -5.35 4.33
CA PRO A 163 -1.63 -6.49 4.47
C PRO A 163 -0.23 -5.99 4.83
N VAL A 164 0.48 -6.75 5.67
CA VAL A 164 1.86 -6.47 6.06
C VAL A 164 2.70 -6.19 4.82
N VAL A 165 3.45 -5.10 4.83
CA VAL A 165 4.34 -4.73 3.71
C VAL A 165 5.67 -5.48 3.81
N PHE A 166 6.38 -5.58 2.69
CA PHE A 166 7.62 -6.36 2.61
C PHE A 166 8.65 -6.00 3.68
N GLU A 167 8.87 -4.71 3.96
CA GLU A 167 9.85 -4.28 4.96
C GLU A 167 9.52 -4.78 6.37
N GLU A 168 8.24 -4.77 6.75
CA GLU A 168 7.79 -5.29 8.04
C GLU A 168 7.89 -6.81 8.10
N TRP A 169 7.49 -7.49 7.01
CA TRP A 169 7.68 -8.93 6.87
C TRP A 169 9.16 -9.31 6.95
N LEU A 170 10.03 -8.60 6.24
CA LEU A 170 11.48 -8.84 6.20
C LEU A 170 12.08 -8.64 7.58
N THR A 171 11.74 -7.55 8.26
CA THR A 171 12.19 -7.26 9.63
C THR A 171 11.78 -8.37 10.60
N ALA A 172 10.54 -8.87 10.48
CA ALA A 172 10.04 -9.98 11.29
C ALA A 172 10.82 -11.28 11.00
N GLN A 173 11.08 -11.58 9.73
CA GLN A 173 11.87 -12.74 9.33
C GLN A 173 13.32 -12.64 9.82
N GLU A 174 13.98 -11.50 9.63
CA GLU A 174 15.35 -11.26 10.10
C GLU A 174 15.47 -11.42 11.62
N SER A 175 14.47 -10.95 12.37
CA SER A 175 14.41 -11.11 13.83
C SER A 175 14.20 -12.57 14.25
N SER A 176 13.53 -13.36 13.42
CA SER A 176 13.26 -14.78 13.67
C SER A 176 14.44 -15.71 13.34
N VAL A 177 15.43 -15.23 12.57
CA VAL A 177 16.59 -16.02 12.15
C VAL A 177 17.88 -15.51 12.77
N ARG A 178 18.80 -16.42 13.10
CA ARG A 178 20.12 -16.05 13.61
C ARG A 178 21.08 -15.84 12.43
N THR A 179 21.48 -14.59 12.17
CA THR A 179 22.44 -14.26 11.11
C THR A 179 23.89 -14.31 11.60
N TRP A 180 24.80 -14.84 10.78
CA TRP A 180 26.25 -14.86 11.05
C TRP A 180 26.98 -14.19 9.88
N LYS A 181 27.66 -13.07 10.15
CA LYS A 181 28.47 -12.37 9.14
C LYS A 181 29.95 -12.71 9.32
N PHE A 182 30.49 -13.50 8.40
CA PHE A 182 31.92 -13.82 8.39
C PHE A 182 32.68 -12.75 7.60
N LEU A 183 33.58 -12.04 8.29
CA LEU A 183 34.51 -11.13 7.63
C LEU A 183 35.74 -11.91 7.17
N LYS A 184 36.02 -11.88 5.87
CA LYS A 184 37.29 -12.37 5.33
C LYS A 184 38.37 -11.35 5.67
N LEU A 185 39.13 -11.62 6.73
CA LEU A 185 40.29 -10.80 7.06
C LEU A 185 41.40 -11.02 6.00
N PRO A 186 42.11 -9.96 5.58
CA PRO A 186 43.30 -10.13 4.77
C PRO A 186 44.33 -10.98 5.54
N PRO A 187 45.19 -11.76 4.84
CA PRO A 187 46.23 -12.53 5.49
C PRO A 187 47.13 -11.60 6.32
N LEU A 188 47.49 -12.04 7.53
CA LEU A 188 48.40 -11.30 8.39
C LEU A 188 49.75 -11.12 7.68
N PRO A 189 50.33 -9.92 7.67
CA PRO A 189 51.67 -9.73 7.12
C PRO A 189 52.69 -10.50 7.98
N GLY A 190 53.28 -11.56 7.41
CA GLY A 190 54.49 -12.20 7.94
C GLY A 190 54.35 -13.57 8.63
N VAL A 191 53.57 -14.50 8.06
CA VAL A 191 53.76 -15.96 8.31
C VAL A 191 54.08 -16.66 7.00
#